data_AF-A0A562BG02-F1
#
_entry.id   AF-A0A562BG02-F1
#
_cell.length_a   1.000
_cell.length_b   1.000
_cell.length_c   1.000
_cell.angle_alpha   90.00
_cell.angle_beta   90.00
_cell.angle_gamma   90.00
#
_symmetry.space_group_name_H-M   'P 1'
#
loop_
_entity.id
_entity.type
_entity.pdbx_description
1 polymer ?
#
loop_
_entity_poly.entity_id
_entity_poly.type
_entity_poly.pdbx_seq_one_letter_code
_entity_poly.pdbx_strand_id
1 'polypeptide(L)'
;MPFGTTLPLSHDSSALAPRRDSASGPQGGPSSPIRLDRLPDEVLLHIANDLDATSILALGESCTSVYVALWRDHVRPLQLEGRLRWTTTITDLHAVLSNLGQCCRDGRQRLLELGWVQSRHLHPSLQARAQRVLRAMTPPPSDDERLHQRLDAFLAVRSVTDDTQMPALLSLLEEIEHGDAASRGPLLVHWLAVAGGAGVMCRALDAWRATMSRLPHADAIALLVALLDASHGLEDPVRWNGTMQLAIDNAQTGADAQRWDQPWRADLLCAAARALAGPEIMAARTAGGMAGMPVALWQQLWGLLPRLAEPARVRLSVALAGSLATIDKLHLANPPRWSALIAHAGTLHGASATADVLEAIAGHIEDHGVKQQRPLVHALVAAAWPLPEPDRARVLVQVLFHTPEREVALLSSLWDRLYDISATAGSAVQSMILWALGRLVDATARGNGTRDERATRWLAVLERSKGLPEQEHRLHAMLGLISMNPLSSAGAAVDPDICLLQAGAGLADSDRANLLAILLAMGGRCATPASWRLAVKTASAALPGVCRPGAPVAGVRCAFRAVGA
;
A
#
# COMPACT_ATOMS: atom_id res chain seq x y z
N MET A 1 13.83 -20.71 -31.52
CA MET A 1 14.42 -22.03 -31.22
C MET A 1 13.35 -22.89 -30.59
N PRO A 2 13.09 -24.12 -31.06
CA PRO A 2 12.13 -25.03 -30.46
C PRO A 2 12.82 -25.83 -29.36
N PHE A 3 12.25 -25.87 -28.15
CA PHE A 3 12.68 -26.82 -27.13
C PHE A 3 11.74 -28.01 -27.14
N GLY A 4 12.31 -29.15 -27.54
CA GLY A 4 11.75 -30.45 -27.26
C GLY A 4 11.99 -30.83 -25.80
N THR A 5 10.98 -31.43 -25.20
CA THR A 5 11.12 -32.31 -24.05
C THR A 5 10.38 -33.59 -24.39
N THR A 6 11.12 -34.50 -25.02
CA THR A 6 10.76 -35.91 -25.17
C THR A 6 10.96 -36.61 -23.83
N LEU A 7 9.89 -37.09 -23.21
CA LEU A 7 9.92 -38.27 -22.35
C LEU A 7 8.85 -39.23 -22.88
N PRO A 8 9.20 -40.47 -23.30
CA PRO A 8 8.21 -41.44 -23.73
C PRO A 8 7.52 -42.04 -22.49
N LEU A 9 6.20 -41.93 -22.44
CA LEU A 9 5.40 -42.79 -21.56
C LEU A 9 5.36 -44.17 -22.22
N SER A 10 6.09 -45.12 -21.66
CA SER A 10 6.00 -46.53 -22.02
C SER A 10 4.59 -47.05 -21.70
N HIS A 11 3.80 -47.30 -22.73
CA HIS A 11 2.56 -48.04 -22.63
C HIS A 11 2.86 -49.54 -22.64
N ASP A 12 2.90 -50.15 -21.46
CA ASP A 12 2.59 -51.56 -21.31
C ASP A 12 1.28 -51.67 -20.50
N SER A 13 0.19 -51.90 -21.21
CA SER A 13 -1.05 -52.44 -20.65
C SER A 13 -1.78 -53.21 -21.74
N SER A 14 -1.35 -54.46 -21.90
CA SER A 14 -2.21 -55.50 -22.44
C SER A 14 -3.30 -55.84 -21.43
N ALA A 15 -4.51 -55.99 -21.98
CA ALA A 15 -5.58 -56.91 -21.55
C ALA A 15 -6.87 -56.29 -20.99
N LEU A 16 -7.90 -56.45 -21.84
CA LEU A 16 -9.29 -56.80 -21.56
C LEU A 16 -10.26 -55.69 -21.10
N ALA A 17 -10.90 -55.07 -22.10
CA ALA A 17 -12.31 -54.67 -22.02
C ALA A 17 -13.07 -55.19 -23.27
N PRO A 18 -14.35 -55.57 -23.15
CA PRO A 18 -15.04 -56.37 -24.14
C PRO A 18 -15.53 -55.55 -25.34
N ARG A 19 -15.37 -56.13 -26.54
CA ARG A 19 -16.01 -55.72 -27.79
C ARG A 19 -17.52 -55.62 -27.61
N ARG A 20 -18.09 -54.48 -27.99
CA ARG A 20 -19.44 -54.41 -28.55
C ARG A 20 -19.35 -53.83 -29.94
N ASP A 21 -19.54 -54.72 -30.91
CA ASP A 21 -19.80 -54.39 -32.30
C ASP A 21 -21.13 -53.64 -32.42
N SER A 22 -21.16 -52.55 -33.19
CA SER A 22 -22.38 -52.05 -33.87
C SER A 22 -22.00 -51.12 -35.02
N ALA A 23 -22.10 -51.70 -36.21
CA ALA A 23 -22.64 -51.16 -37.46
C ALA A 23 -22.18 -49.77 -37.95
N SER A 24 -21.43 -49.84 -39.04
CA SER A 24 -21.27 -48.80 -40.07
C SER A 24 -22.61 -48.31 -40.64
N GLY A 25 -22.79 -46.99 -40.66
CA GLY A 25 -23.76 -46.29 -41.50
C GLY A 25 -23.26 -44.86 -41.75
N PRO A 26 -23.10 -44.40 -43.01
CA PRO A 26 -22.65 -43.05 -43.31
C PRO A 26 -23.88 -42.15 -43.54
N GLN A 27 -24.27 -41.35 -42.55
CA GLN A 27 -25.24 -40.27 -42.76
C GLN A 27 -24.88 -39.05 -41.90
N GLY A 28 -24.73 -37.91 -42.58
CA GLY A 28 -24.47 -36.62 -41.97
C GLY A 28 -25.60 -36.21 -41.02
N GLY A 29 -25.21 -35.79 -39.83
CA GLY A 29 -26.05 -35.24 -38.78
C GLY A 29 -25.22 -34.28 -37.90
N PRO A 30 -25.87 -33.39 -37.14
CA PRO A 30 -25.28 -32.18 -36.56
C PRO A 30 -24.05 -32.51 -35.72
N SER A 31 -23.00 -31.68 -35.83
CA SER A 31 -21.74 -31.78 -35.10
C SER A 31 -21.99 -32.19 -33.65
N SER A 32 -21.68 -33.45 -33.32
CA SER A 32 -21.76 -33.93 -31.95
C SER A 32 -20.95 -32.98 -31.07
N PRO A 33 -21.47 -32.50 -29.93
CA PRO A 33 -20.72 -31.63 -29.05
C PRO A 33 -19.37 -32.31 -28.75
N ILE A 34 -18.28 -31.60 -29.05
CA ILE A 34 -16.92 -32.10 -28.80
C ILE A 34 -16.86 -32.42 -27.32
N ARG A 35 -16.73 -33.70 -26.99
CA ARG A 35 -16.57 -34.11 -25.61
C ARG A 35 -15.12 -33.88 -25.22
N LEU A 36 -14.92 -33.24 -24.06
CA LEU A 36 -13.60 -32.88 -23.54
C LEU A 36 -12.69 -34.12 -23.36
N ASP A 37 -13.27 -35.29 -23.07
CA ASP A 37 -12.58 -36.58 -22.93
C ASP A 37 -11.92 -37.10 -24.23
N ARG A 38 -12.17 -36.45 -25.38
CA ARG A 38 -11.56 -36.79 -26.67
C ARG A 38 -10.46 -35.84 -27.11
N LEU A 39 -10.20 -34.78 -26.36
CA LEU A 39 -9.10 -33.86 -26.65
C LEU A 39 -7.77 -34.49 -26.22
N PRO A 40 -6.65 -34.21 -26.93
CA PRO A 40 -5.33 -34.61 -26.47
C PRO A 40 -5.01 -34.04 -25.09
N ASP A 41 -4.30 -34.81 -24.28
CA ASP A 41 -3.94 -34.44 -22.91
C ASP A 41 -3.20 -33.09 -22.85
N GLU A 42 -2.38 -32.76 -23.86
CA GLU A 42 -1.66 -31.49 -23.96
C GLU A 42 -2.60 -30.29 -24.11
N VAL A 43 -3.71 -30.45 -24.85
CA VAL A 43 -4.71 -29.40 -25.04
C VAL A 43 -5.51 -29.20 -23.75
N LEU A 44 -5.86 -30.28 -23.06
CA LEU A 44 -6.56 -30.23 -21.78
C LEU A 44 -5.71 -29.56 -20.69
N LEU A 45 -4.40 -29.84 -20.65
CA LEU A 45 -3.46 -29.18 -19.75
C LEU A 45 -3.28 -27.70 -20.11
N HIS A 46 -3.32 -27.33 -21.39
CA HIS A 46 -3.27 -25.93 -21.79
C HIS A 46 -4.50 -25.16 -21.33
N ILE A 47 -5.70 -25.72 -21.56
CA ILE A 47 -6.98 -25.15 -21.08
C ILE A 47 -6.96 -24.99 -19.55
N ALA A 48 -6.43 -25.97 -18.81
CA ALA A 48 -6.37 -25.91 -17.36
C ALA A 48 -5.55 -24.73 -16.81
N ASN A 49 -4.57 -24.21 -17.56
CA ASN A 49 -3.81 -23.02 -17.15
C ASN A 49 -4.66 -21.74 -17.12
N ASP A 50 -5.74 -21.70 -17.90
CA ASP A 50 -6.60 -20.52 -18.04
C ASP A 50 -7.90 -20.61 -17.21
N LEU A 51 -8.10 -21.73 -16.50
CA LEU A 51 -9.30 -21.99 -15.70
C LEU A 51 -9.14 -21.57 -14.24
N ASP A 52 -10.25 -21.22 -13.59
CA ASP A 52 -10.28 -21.03 -12.15
C ASP A 52 -10.17 -22.36 -11.38
N ALA A 53 -9.85 -22.27 -10.08
CA ALA A 53 -9.64 -23.42 -9.22
C ALA A 53 -10.80 -24.42 -9.20
N THR A 54 -12.05 -23.92 -9.28
CA THR A 54 -13.25 -24.74 -9.24
C THR A 54 -13.45 -25.49 -10.56
N SER A 55 -13.14 -24.83 -11.67
CA SER A 55 -13.25 -25.36 -13.02
C SER A 55 -12.17 -26.40 -13.31
N ILE A 56 -10.96 -26.22 -12.77
CA ILE A 56 -9.88 -27.22 -12.85
C ILE A 56 -10.26 -28.51 -12.12
N LEU A 57 -10.89 -28.39 -10.94
CA LEU A 57 -11.39 -29.55 -10.19
C LEU A 57 -12.46 -30.32 -10.98
N ALA A 58 -13.44 -29.59 -11.53
CA ALA A 58 -14.49 -30.18 -12.36
C ALA A 58 -13.93 -30.83 -13.64
N LEU A 59 -12.90 -30.25 -14.25
CA LEU A 59 -12.20 -30.81 -15.40
C LEU A 59 -11.50 -32.13 -15.04
N GLY A 60 -10.82 -32.18 -13.89
CA GLY A 60 -10.17 -33.39 -13.38
C GLY A 60 -11.16 -34.52 -13.09
N GLU A 61 -12.31 -34.22 -12.48
CA GLU A 61 -13.37 -35.21 -12.23
C GLU A 61 -13.99 -35.75 -13.53
N SER A 62 -13.99 -34.95 -14.59
CA SER A 62 -14.58 -35.30 -15.89
C SER A 62 -13.63 -36.04 -16.82
N CYS A 63 -12.30 -35.88 -16.67
CA CYS A 63 -11.28 -36.42 -17.57
C CYS A 63 -10.22 -37.25 -16.81
N THR A 64 -10.39 -38.57 -16.78
CA THR A 64 -9.50 -39.47 -16.03
C THR A 64 -8.07 -39.58 -16.58
N SER A 65 -7.85 -39.32 -17.88
CA SER A 65 -6.51 -39.39 -18.51
C SER A 65 -5.54 -38.34 -17.95
N VAL A 66 -6.03 -37.11 -17.78
CA VAL A 66 -5.25 -35.97 -17.27
C VAL A 66 -5.37 -35.74 -15.77
N TYR A 67 -6.27 -36.46 -15.08
CA TYR A 67 -6.53 -36.26 -13.64
C TYR A 67 -5.26 -36.23 -12.79
N VAL A 68 -4.32 -37.15 -13.01
CA VAL A 68 -3.07 -37.21 -12.22
C VAL A 68 -2.19 -35.98 -12.45
N ALA A 69 -2.09 -35.50 -13.70
CA ALA A 69 -1.31 -34.32 -14.05
C ALA A 69 -1.97 -33.03 -13.53
N LEU A 70 -3.28 -32.88 -13.75
CA LEU A 70 -4.07 -31.77 -13.20
C LEU A 70 -4.02 -31.73 -11.67
N TRP A 71 -4.08 -32.91 -11.04
CA TRP A 71 -4.00 -33.03 -9.60
C TRP A 71 -2.63 -32.59 -9.09
N ARG A 72 -1.54 -33.05 -9.71
CA ARG A 72 -0.16 -32.70 -9.33
C ARG A 72 0.16 -31.22 -9.56
N ASP A 73 -0.28 -30.67 -10.69
CA ASP A 73 0.20 -29.39 -11.21
C ASP A 73 -0.70 -28.21 -10.79
N HIS A 74 -1.98 -28.45 -10.51
CA HIS A 74 -2.94 -27.38 -10.16
C HIS A 74 -3.68 -27.61 -8.84
N VAL A 75 -4.28 -28.78 -8.64
CA VAL A 75 -5.14 -29.03 -7.46
C VAL A 75 -4.33 -29.15 -6.17
N ARG A 76 -3.25 -29.93 -6.20
CA ARG A 76 -2.41 -30.18 -5.03
C ARG A 76 -1.77 -28.89 -4.51
N PRO A 77 -1.21 -28.01 -5.36
CA PRO A 77 -0.75 -26.70 -4.91
C PRO A 77 -1.83 -25.85 -4.24
N LEU A 78 -3.04 -25.78 -4.81
CA LEU A 78 -4.15 -24.99 -4.22
C LEU A 78 -4.56 -25.52 -2.85
N GLN A 79 -4.65 -26.85 -2.69
CA GLN A 79 -4.94 -27.48 -1.39
C GLN A 79 -3.85 -27.20 -0.36
N LEU A 80 -2.57 -27.32 -0.75
CA LEU A 80 -1.45 -27.07 0.15
C LEU A 80 -1.36 -25.58 0.51
N GLU A 81 -1.62 -24.67 -0.42
CA GLU A 81 -1.70 -23.22 -0.18
C GLU A 81 -2.79 -22.89 0.84
N GLY A 82 -4.00 -23.43 0.65
CA GLY A 82 -5.10 -23.28 1.61
C GLY A 82 -4.71 -23.79 3.00
N ARG A 83 -4.09 -24.97 3.10
CA ARG A 83 -3.65 -25.53 4.39
C ARG A 83 -2.52 -24.72 5.03
N LEU A 84 -1.55 -24.25 4.25
CA LEU A 84 -0.44 -23.40 4.69
C LEU A 84 -0.94 -22.11 5.35
N ARG A 85 -1.95 -21.45 4.75
CA ARG A 85 -2.55 -20.21 5.28
C ARG A 85 -3.17 -20.35 6.67
N TRP A 86 -3.60 -21.56 7.04
CA TRP A 86 -4.29 -21.83 8.32
C TRP A 86 -3.44 -22.67 9.28
N THR A 87 -2.16 -22.89 8.95
CA THR A 87 -1.26 -23.69 9.77
C THR A 87 -0.83 -22.90 11.01
N THR A 88 -1.22 -23.37 12.19
CA THR A 88 -0.89 -22.73 13.48
C THR A 88 0.09 -23.54 14.32
N THR A 89 0.40 -24.78 13.90
CA THR A 89 1.33 -25.69 14.60
C THR A 89 2.48 -26.14 13.70
N ILE A 90 3.59 -26.53 14.32
CA ILE A 90 4.79 -26.98 13.57
C ILE A 90 4.63 -28.36 12.95
N THR A 91 3.81 -29.21 13.57
CA THR A 91 3.50 -30.56 13.08
C THR A 91 2.69 -30.45 11.80
N ASP A 92 1.71 -29.56 11.77
CA ASP A 92 0.93 -29.26 10.58
C ASP A 92 1.79 -28.64 9.49
N LEU A 93 2.69 -27.71 9.84
CA LEU A 93 3.63 -27.13 8.87
C LEU A 93 4.51 -28.21 8.26
N HIS A 94 5.12 -29.08 9.07
CA HIS A 94 5.95 -30.16 8.57
C HIS A 94 5.16 -31.14 7.69
N ALA A 95 3.92 -31.46 8.06
CA ALA A 95 3.06 -32.32 7.26
C ALA A 95 2.64 -31.68 5.92
N VAL A 96 2.40 -30.36 5.88
CA VAL A 96 2.09 -29.66 4.64
C VAL A 96 3.34 -29.55 3.76
N LEU A 97 4.50 -29.26 4.36
CA LEU A 97 5.77 -29.12 3.69
C LEU A 97 6.34 -30.44 3.15
N SER A 98 6.17 -31.57 3.84
CA SER A 98 6.61 -32.89 3.35
C SER A 98 5.84 -33.33 2.10
N ASN A 99 4.64 -32.79 1.90
CA ASN A 99 3.83 -33.02 0.70
C ASN A 99 4.26 -32.17 -0.50
N LEU A 100 5.21 -31.24 -0.36
CA LEU A 100 5.73 -30.43 -1.47
C LEU A 100 6.46 -31.24 -2.53
N GLY A 101 7.02 -32.40 -2.16
CA GLY A 101 7.64 -33.31 -3.13
C GLY A 101 6.64 -33.88 -4.16
N GLN A 102 5.34 -33.73 -3.92
CA GLN A 102 4.26 -34.17 -4.80
C GLN A 102 3.76 -33.06 -5.74
N CYS A 103 4.34 -31.86 -5.69
CA CYS A 103 4.00 -30.75 -6.58
C CYS A 103 5.03 -30.63 -7.72
N CYS A 104 4.61 -30.00 -8.83
CA CYS A 104 5.53 -29.54 -9.87
C CYS A 104 6.53 -28.51 -9.32
N ARG A 105 7.64 -28.29 -10.05
CA ARG A 105 8.74 -27.40 -9.64
C ARG A 105 8.27 -25.97 -9.38
N ASP A 106 7.42 -25.43 -10.24
CA ASP A 106 6.95 -24.03 -10.15
C ASP A 106 5.96 -23.85 -8.99
N GLY A 107 5.04 -24.81 -8.82
CA GLY A 107 4.13 -24.85 -7.66
C GLY A 107 4.89 -25.01 -6.34
N ARG A 108 5.99 -25.76 -6.34
CA ARG A 108 6.84 -25.97 -5.15
C ARG A 108 7.51 -24.69 -4.69
N GLN A 109 8.06 -23.88 -5.61
CA GLN A 109 8.73 -22.62 -5.25
C GLN A 109 7.74 -21.63 -4.61
N ARG A 110 6.59 -21.41 -5.24
CA ARG A 110 5.53 -20.54 -4.71
C ARG A 110 5.03 -20.98 -3.33
N LEU A 111 4.87 -22.28 -3.11
CA LEU A 111 4.46 -22.81 -1.80
C LEU A 111 5.55 -22.68 -0.73
N LEU A 112 6.83 -22.77 -1.10
CA LEU A 112 7.95 -22.51 -0.19
C LEU A 112 7.98 -21.04 0.23
N GLU A 113 7.77 -20.11 -0.71
CA GLU A 113 7.65 -18.66 -0.43
C GLU A 113 6.49 -18.37 0.53
N LEU A 114 5.31 -18.94 0.27
CA LEU A 114 4.16 -18.86 1.19
C LEU A 114 4.47 -19.45 2.56
N GLY A 115 5.20 -20.58 2.62
CA GLY A 115 5.66 -21.18 3.87
C GLY A 115 6.59 -20.26 4.66
N TRP A 116 7.49 -19.54 3.98
CA TRP A 116 8.34 -18.53 4.60
C TRP A 116 7.54 -17.39 5.21
N VAL A 117 6.54 -16.86 4.49
CA VAL A 117 5.64 -15.82 5.01
C VAL A 117 4.89 -16.32 6.24
N GLN A 118 4.26 -17.49 6.16
CA GLN A 118 3.50 -18.05 7.28
C GLN A 118 4.36 -18.36 8.51
N SER A 119 5.62 -18.76 8.31
CA SER A 119 6.54 -19.00 9.42
C SER A 119 6.75 -17.77 10.32
N ARG A 120 6.60 -16.55 9.78
CA ARG A 120 6.71 -15.29 10.53
C ARG A 120 5.49 -15.01 11.41
N HIS A 121 4.35 -15.62 11.11
CA HIS A 121 3.11 -15.48 11.86
C HIS A 121 2.91 -16.59 12.91
N LEU A 122 3.82 -17.56 12.96
CA LEU A 122 3.83 -18.58 14.01
C LEU A 122 4.30 -18.00 15.34
N HIS A 123 3.91 -18.65 16.44
CA HIS A 123 4.41 -18.33 17.77
C HIS A 123 5.96 -18.37 17.79
N PRO A 124 6.67 -17.44 18.48
CA PRO A 124 8.12 -17.32 18.43
C PRO A 124 8.90 -18.61 18.73
N SER A 125 8.40 -19.45 19.64
CA SER A 125 9.00 -20.74 19.97
C SER A 125 9.00 -21.76 18.81
N LEU A 126 8.15 -21.56 17.80
CA LEU A 126 8.01 -22.45 16.64
C LEU A 126 8.73 -21.90 15.39
N GLN A 127 8.93 -20.58 15.32
CA GLN A 127 9.50 -19.88 14.18
C GLN A 127 10.89 -20.40 13.79
N ALA A 128 11.83 -20.48 14.74
CA ALA A 128 13.20 -20.92 14.47
C ALA A 128 13.30 -22.38 13.98
N ARG A 129 12.32 -23.22 14.32
CA ARG A 129 12.26 -24.62 13.87
C ARG A 129 11.54 -24.75 12.53
N ALA A 130 10.50 -23.94 12.28
CA ALA A 130 9.85 -23.82 10.98
C ALA A 130 10.83 -23.35 9.89
N GLN A 131 11.61 -22.32 10.17
CA GLN A 131 12.62 -21.78 9.25
C GLN A 131 13.72 -22.80 8.94
N ARG A 132 14.13 -23.64 9.91
CA ARG A 132 15.09 -24.73 9.66
C ARG A 132 14.55 -25.76 8.67
N VAL A 133 13.29 -26.15 8.80
CA VAL A 133 12.63 -27.11 7.88
C VAL A 133 12.52 -26.52 6.47
N LEU A 134 12.16 -25.24 6.35
CA LEU A 134 12.10 -24.54 5.07
C LEU A 134 13.48 -24.41 4.40
N ARG A 135 14.52 -24.08 5.17
CA ARG A 135 15.91 -24.00 4.66
C ARG A 135 16.41 -25.33 4.10
N ALA A 136 16.10 -26.45 4.76
CA ALA A 136 16.52 -27.77 4.30
C ALA A 136 15.91 -28.19 2.94
N MET A 137 14.83 -27.53 2.50
CA MET A 137 14.12 -27.83 1.27
C MET A 137 14.33 -26.82 0.14
N THR A 138 15.05 -25.73 0.40
CA THR A 138 15.34 -24.66 -0.58
C THR A 138 16.78 -24.83 -1.10
N PRO A 139 17.07 -24.67 -2.41
CA PRO A 139 18.45 -24.68 -2.90
C PRO A 139 19.29 -23.59 -2.20
N PRO A 140 20.62 -23.75 -2.13
CA PRO A 140 21.47 -22.72 -1.53
C PRO A 140 21.30 -21.40 -2.31
N PRO A 141 21.13 -20.26 -1.61
CA PRO A 141 20.95 -18.97 -2.26
C PRO A 141 22.17 -18.62 -3.11
N SER A 142 21.94 -17.92 -4.23
CA SER A 142 23.02 -17.32 -5.03
C SER A 142 23.79 -16.30 -4.19
N ASP A 143 25.00 -15.91 -4.61
CA ASP A 143 25.79 -14.94 -3.84
C ASP A 143 25.09 -13.58 -3.73
N ASP A 144 24.37 -13.15 -4.78
CA ASP A 144 23.52 -11.95 -4.71
C ASP A 144 22.36 -12.10 -3.71
N GLU A 145 21.70 -13.27 -3.69
CA GLU A 145 20.62 -13.54 -2.76
C GLU A 145 21.14 -13.63 -1.31
N ARG A 146 22.37 -14.12 -1.11
CA ARG A 146 23.05 -14.07 0.20
C ARG A 146 23.34 -12.64 0.63
N LEU A 147 23.78 -11.77 -0.28
CA LEU A 147 24.02 -10.36 0.00
C LEU A 147 22.71 -9.65 0.37
N HIS A 148 21.63 -9.88 -0.38
CA HIS A 148 20.30 -9.37 -0.04
C HIS A 148 19.82 -9.87 1.33
N GLN A 149 19.92 -11.17 1.61
CA GLN A 149 19.54 -11.72 2.91
C GLN A 149 20.36 -11.15 4.07
N ARG A 150 21.65 -10.88 3.86
CA ARG A 150 22.51 -10.24 4.86
C ARG A 150 22.07 -8.80 5.11
N LEU A 151 21.76 -8.03 4.06
CA LEU A 151 21.25 -6.67 4.18
C LEU A 151 19.87 -6.61 4.85
N ASP A 152 18.96 -7.52 4.49
CA ASP A 152 17.66 -7.67 5.16
C ASP A 152 17.80 -8.02 6.65
N ALA A 153 18.83 -8.80 7.01
CA ALA A 153 19.12 -9.12 8.40
C ALA A 153 19.52 -7.87 9.20
N PHE A 154 20.23 -6.92 8.60
CA PHE A 154 20.52 -5.62 9.23
C PHE A 154 19.24 -4.80 9.43
N LEU A 155 18.31 -4.77 8.46
CA LEU A 155 17.02 -4.08 8.62
C LEU A 155 16.17 -4.66 9.76
N ALA A 156 16.25 -5.97 9.99
CA ALA A 156 15.52 -6.63 11.08
C ALA A 156 16.08 -6.27 12.47
N VAL A 157 17.37 -5.93 12.56
CA VAL A 157 17.99 -5.41 13.78
C VAL A 157 17.74 -3.91 13.85
N ARG A 158 16.56 -3.55 14.37
CA ARG A 158 15.90 -2.22 14.34
C ARG A 158 16.70 -1.01 14.92
N SER A 159 17.99 -1.13 15.18
CA SER A 159 18.87 -0.08 15.71
C SER A 159 20.21 -0.06 14.97
N VAL A 160 20.21 0.34 13.70
CA VAL A 160 21.43 0.56 12.89
C VAL A 160 22.16 1.85 13.31
N THR A 161 21.65 2.60 14.29
CA THR A 161 22.34 3.77 14.89
C THR A 161 23.46 3.38 15.84
N ASP A 162 23.74 2.09 16.03
CA ASP A 162 24.84 1.63 16.87
C ASP A 162 26.12 1.60 16.03
N ASP A 163 27.11 2.43 16.38
CA ASP A 163 28.43 2.53 15.71
C ASP A 163 29.12 1.16 15.52
N THR A 164 28.67 0.15 16.27
CA THR A 164 29.13 -1.24 16.23
C THR A 164 28.82 -1.97 14.93
N GLN A 165 27.77 -1.58 14.18
CA GLN A 165 27.34 -2.30 12.96
C GLN A 165 27.94 -1.73 11.67
N MET A 166 28.40 -0.48 11.68
CA MET A 166 28.93 0.17 10.49
C MET A 166 30.12 -0.58 9.85
N PRO A 167 31.12 -1.09 10.59
CA PRO A 167 32.22 -1.84 9.99
C PRO A 167 31.76 -3.05 9.17
N ALA A 168 30.71 -3.75 9.62
CA ALA A 168 30.15 -4.89 8.91
C ALA A 168 29.37 -4.46 7.65
N LEU A 169 28.65 -3.33 7.71
CA LEU A 169 28.02 -2.73 6.54
C LEU A 169 29.06 -2.22 5.52
N LEU A 170 30.18 -1.63 5.94
CA LEU A 170 31.26 -1.25 5.02
C LEU A 170 31.90 -2.45 4.33
N SER A 171 32.09 -3.55 5.07
CA SER A 171 32.60 -4.80 4.48
C SER A 171 31.66 -5.34 3.40
N LEU A 172 30.34 -5.24 3.61
CA LEU A 172 29.34 -5.58 2.60
C LEU A 172 29.39 -4.65 1.38
N LEU A 173 29.63 -3.35 1.60
CA LEU A 173 29.77 -2.40 0.50
C LEU A 173 30.95 -2.76 -0.40
N GLU A 174 32.10 -3.09 0.19
CA GLU A 174 33.28 -3.55 -0.55
C GLU A 174 32.98 -4.84 -1.33
N GLU A 175 32.29 -5.80 -0.72
CA GLU A 175 31.87 -7.05 -1.39
C GLU A 175 30.96 -6.77 -2.60
N ILE A 176 30.00 -5.85 -2.47
CA ILE A 176 29.10 -5.43 -3.57
C ILE A 176 29.89 -4.74 -4.69
N GLU A 177 30.84 -3.85 -4.37
CA GLU A 177 31.63 -3.13 -5.37
C GLU A 177 32.52 -4.05 -6.20
N HIS A 178 33.05 -5.12 -5.60
CA HIS A 178 33.85 -6.13 -6.29
C HIS A 178 33.02 -7.27 -6.90
N GLY A 179 31.72 -7.32 -6.59
CA GLY A 179 30.77 -8.31 -7.10
C GLY A 179 30.41 -8.09 -8.57
N ASP A 180 29.45 -8.90 -9.05
CA ASP A 180 29.02 -8.90 -10.44
C ASP A 180 28.47 -7.53 -10.87
N ALA A 181 28.82 -7.11 -12.09
CA ALA A 181 28.45 -5.80 -12.62
C ALA A 181 26.93 -5.69 -12.82
N ALA A 182 26.23 -6.80 -13.09
CA ALA A 182 24.80 -6.81 -13.33
C ALA A 182 23.96 -6.61 -12.04
N SER A 183 24.43 -7.10 -10.89
CA SER A 183 23.73 -6.98 -9.61
C SER A 183 24.18 -5.80 -8.75
N ARG A 184 25.34 -5.19 -9.08
CA ARG A 184 25.95 -4.10 -8.31
C ARG A 184 25.01 -2.91 -8.08
N GLY A 185 24.34 -2.41 -9.11
CA GLY A 185 23.44 -1.25 -9.02
C GLY A 185 22.31 -1.46 -8.00
N PRO A 186 21.46 -2.50 -8.18
CA PRO A 186 20.40 -2.84 -7.24
C PRO A 186 20.90 -3.11 -5.81
N LEU A 187 22.03 -3.80 -5.65
CA LEU A 187 22.62 -4.09 -4.34
C LEU A 187 23.11 -2.81 -3.63
N LEU A 188 23.71 -1.86 -4.35
CA LEU A 188 24.11 -0.56 -3.80
C LEU A 188 22.92 0.28 -3.33
N VAL A 189 21.83 0.28 -4.10
CA VAL A 189 20.56 0.94 -3.71
C VAL A 189 20.01 0.32 -2.42
N HIS A 190 19.96 -1.00 -2.35
CA HIS A 190 19.49 -1.71 -1.16
C HIS A 190 20.41 -1.47 0.04
N TRP A 191 21.73 -1.48 -0.16
CA TRP A 191 22.71 -1.15 0.86
C TRP A 191 22.50 0.26 1.44
N LEU A 192 22.26 1.28 0.60
CA LEU A 192 21.95 2.63 1.07
C LEU A 192 20.64 2.71 1.84
N ALA A 193 19.62 1.94 1.45
CA ALA A 193 18.37 1.87 2.19
C ALA A 193 18.58 1.29 3.61
N VAL A 194 19.52 0.37 3.77
CA VAL A 194 19.92 -0.18 5.09
C VAL A 194 20.77 0.81 5.89
N ALA A 195 21.78 1.42 5.25
CA ALA A 195 22.75 2.27 5.91
C ALA A 195 22.24 3.70 6.21
N GLY A 196 21.20 4.14 5.49
CA GLY A 196 20.60 5.47 5.66
C GLY A 196 21.59 6.62 5.56
N GLY A 197 21.43 7.65 6.39
CA GLY A 197 22.31 8.82 6.42
C GLY A 197 23.77 8.49 6.74
N ALA A 198 24.03 7.50 7.61
CA ALA A 198 25.39 7.05 7.92
C ALA A 198 26.11 6.49 6.69
N GLY A 199 25.37 5.79 5.82
CA GLY A 199 25.88 5.28 4.54
C GLY A 199 26.28 6.37 3.55
N VAL A 200 25.57 7.50 3.53
CA VAL A 200 25.99 8.64 2.70
C VAL A 200 27.25 9.30 3.29
N MET A 201 27.36 9.34 4.62
CA MET A 201 28.50 9.95 5.32
C MET A 201 29.80 9.12 5.23
N CYS A 202 29.71 7.81 5.02
CA CYS A 202 30.89 6.96 5.04
C CYS A 202 31.80 7.08 3.80
N ARG A 203 31.34 7.71 2.70
CA ARG A 203 32.14 7.90 1.47
C ARG A 203 32.01 9.27 0.84
N ALA A 204 33.14 9.92 0.57
CA ALA A 204 33.17 11.25 -0.05
C ALA A 204 32.32 11.29 -1.34
N LEU A 205 31.74 12.45 -1.64
CA LEU A 205 30.85 12.60 -2.80
C LEU A 205 31.53 12.23 -4.13
N ASP A 206 32.83 12.49 -4.27
CA ASP A 206 33.61 12.11 -5.45
C ASP A 206 33.78 10.59 -5.58
N ALA A 207 33.81 9.84 -4.48
CA ALA A 207 33.82 8.38 -4.51
C ALA A 207 32.46 7.83 -5.00
N TRP A 208 31.35 8.46 -4.60
CA TRP A 208 30.03 8.14 -5.14
C TRP A 208 29.94 8.45 -6.64
N ARG A 209 30.48 9.58 -7.09
CA ARG A 209 30.57 9.91 -8.53
C ARG A 209 31.37 8.88 -9.31
N ALA A 210 32.51 8.45 -8.78
CA ALA A 210 33.34 7.41 -9.40
C ALA A 210 32.65 6.03 -9.43
N THR A 211 31.77 5.75 -8.47
CA THR A 211 30.96 4.52 -8.45
C THR A 211 29.87 4.59 -9.51
N MET A 212 29.11 5.69 -9.56
CA MET A 212 28.05 5.92 -10.53
C MET A 212 28.57 5.89 -11.98
N SER A 213 29.78 6.40 -12.24
CA SER A 213 30.36 6.38 -13.60
C SER A 213 30.70 4.98 -14.12
N ARG A 214 30.73 3.97 -13.24
CA ARG A 214 30.97 2.57 -13.60
C ARG A 214 29.68 1.75 -13.73
N LEU A 215 28.53 2.35 -13.41
CA LEU A 215 27.23 1.69 -13.49
C LEU A 215 26.54 1.99 -14.82
N PRO A 216 25.64 1.10 -15.29
CA PRO A 216 24.67 1.46 -16.32
C PRO A 216 23.90 2.72 -15.91
N HIS A 217 23.53 3.56 -16.89
CA HIS A 217 22.89 4.86 -16.60
C HIS A 217 21.64 4.73 -15.72
N ALA A 218 20.80 3.73 -15.96
CA ALA A 218 19.59 3.49 -15.16
C ALA A 218 19.93 3.22 -13.67
N ASP A 219 20.94 2.40 -13.41
CA ASP A 219 21.40 2.08 -12.05
C ASP A 219 22.08 3.27 -11.38
N ALA A 220 22.83 4.07 -12.14
CA ALA A 220 23.44 5.30 -11.63
C ALA A 220 22.38 6.31 -11.17
N ILE A 221 21.28 6.46 -11.93
CA ILE A 221 20.16 7.32 -11.53
C ILE A 221 19.42 6.74 -10.31
N ALA A 222 19.15 5.43 -10.30
CA ALA A 222 18.53 4.78 -9.15
C ALA A 222 19.37 4.95 -7.87
N LEU A 223 20.69 4.81 -7.98
CA LEU A 223 21.63 5.05 -6.89
C LEU A 223 21.60 6.51 -6.42
N LEU A 224 21.53 7.47 -7.33
CA LEU A 224 21.47 8.89 -6.98
C LEU A 224 20.14 9.27 -6.30
N VAL A 225 19.03 8.67 -6.73
CA VAL A 225 17.72 8.79 -6.03
C VAL A 225 17.82 8.21 -4.62
N ALA A 226 18.41 7.03 -4.46
CA ALA A 226 18.62 6.42 -3.14
C ALA A 226 19.53 7.26 -2.24
N LEU A 227 20.58 7.88 -2.79
CA LEU A 227 21.44 8.82 -2.07
C LEU A 227 20.66 10.04 -1.57
N LEU A 228 19.76 10.60 -2.38
CA LEU A 228 18.91 11.72 -1.99
C LEU A 228 17.92 11.33 -0.89
N ASP A 229 17.27 10.18 -1.02
CA ASP A 229 16.33 9.68 -0.01
C ASP A 229 17.07 9.39 1.32
N ALA A 230 18.29 8.84 1.26
CA ALA A 230 19.15 8.64 2.43
C ALA A 230 19.74 9.96 2.98
N SER A 231 19.82 11.01 2.16
CA SER A 231 20.37 12.32 2.55
C SER A 231 19.48 13.10 3.52
N HIS A 232 18.23 12.67 3.70
CA HIS A 232 17.23 13.27 4.58
C HIS A 232 17.65 13.39 6.05
N GLY A 233 18.61 12.59 6.51
CA GLY A 233 19.14 12.61 7.88
C GLY A 233 20.55 13.19 8.01
N LEU A 234 21.10 13.86 6.98
CA LEU A 234 22.47 14.36 7.03
C LEU A 234 22.62 15.64 7.85
N GLU A 235 23.43 15.58 8.89
CA GLU A 235 23.85 16.74 9.67
C GLU A 235 24.79 17.68 8.90
N ASP A 236 25.59 17.15 7.96
CA ASP A 236 26.55 17.93 7.15
C ASP A 236 25.84 18.72 6.02
N PRO A 237 25.74 20.07 6.12
CA PRO A 237 25.07 20.89 5.12
C PRO A 237 25.80 20.93 3.78
N VAL A 238 27.13 20.87 3.78
CA VAL A 238 27.94 21.00 2.56
C VAL A 238 27.76 19.75 1.72
N ARG A 239 27.83 18.58 2.35
CA ARG A 239 27.65 17.30 1.67
C ARG A 239 26.23 17.09 1.17
N TRP A 240 25.24 17.47 1.97
CA TRP A 240 23.85 17.46 1.53
C TRP A 240 23.66 18.36 0.31
N ASN A 241 24.14 19.61 0.35
CA ASN A 241 24.03 20.53 -0.77
C ASN A 241 24.76 20.00 -2.02
N GLY A 242 25.95 19.41 -1.85
CA GLY A 242 26.69 18.78 -2.94
C GLY A 242 25.92 17.60 -3.57
N THR A 243 25.22 16.80 -2.77
CA THR A 243 24.38 15.69 -3.25
C THR A 243 23.16 16.20 -4.03
N MET A 244 22.50 17.24 -3.51
CA MET A 244 21.40 17.92 -4.17
C MET A 244 21.83 18.55 -5.50
N GLN A 245 22.96 19.27 -5.51
CA GLN A 245 23.49 19.89 -6.71
C GLN A 245 23.88 18.84 -7.75
N LEU A 246 24.48 17.72 -7.32
CA LEU A 246 24.81 16.61 -8.21
C LEU A 246 23.57 16.05 -8.91
N ALA A 247 22.45 15.91 -8.19
CA ALA A 247 21.18 15.48 -8.78
C ALA A 247 20.62 16.48 -9.79
N ILE A 248 20.62 17.77 -9.45
CA ILE A 248 20.16 18.83 -10.35
C ILE A 248 21.04 18.90 -11.60
N ASP A 249 22.36 18.82 -11.44
CA ASP A 249 23.32 18.84 -12.55
C ASP A 249 23.11 17.63 -13.47
N ASN A 250 22.93 16.42 -12.92
CA ASN A 250 22.65 15.22 -13.74
C ASN A 250 21.32 15.34 -14.49
N ALA A 251 20.29 15.90 -13.88
CA ALA A 251 19.01 16.15 -14.54
C ALA A 251 19.14 17.16 -15.69
N GLN A 252 20.02 18.16 -15.56
CA GLN A 252 20.23 19.22 -16.56
C GLN A 252 21.20 18.84 -17.67
N THR A 253 22.27 18.10 -17.35
CA THR A 253 23.46 17.88 -18.20
C THR A 253 23.65 16.44 -18.66
N GLY A 254 22.74 15.52 -18.30
CA GLY A 254 22.82 14.12 -18.71
C GLY A 254 22.91 13.92 -20.24
N ALA A 255 23.22 12.69 -20.67
CA ALA A 255 23.56 12.32 -22.04
C ALA A 255 22.61 12.86 -23.14
N ASP A 256 21.36 13.14 -22.77
CA ASP A 256 20.34 13.76 -23.63
C ASP A 256 19.89 15.14 -23.16
N ALA A 257 20.78 16.07 -22.78
CA ALA A 257 20.45 17.38 -22.15
C ALA A 257 19.26 18.15 -22.77
N GLN A 258 18.98 17.96 -24.06
CA GLN A 258 17.85 18.54 -24.79
C GLN A 258 16.50 17.82 -24.61
N ARG A 259 16.47 16.55 -24.19
CA ARG A 259 15.27 15.71 -24.03
C ARG A 259 14.74 15.70 -22.60
N TRP A 260 13.81 16.60 -22.30
CA TRP A 260 13.20 16.76 -20.97
C TRP A 260 11.99 15.85 -20.71
N ASP A 261 11.64 15.01 -21.67
CA ASP A 261 10.59 14.00 -21.63
C ASP A 261 11.02 12.69 -20.94
N GLN A 262 12.30 12.55 -20.61
CA GLN A 262 12.83 11.34 -19.99
C GLN A 262 12.30 11.15 -18.55
N PRO A 263 11.70 9.99 -18.21
CA PRO A 263 11.04 9.77 -16.91
C PRO A 263 12.01 9.86 -15.72
N TRP A 264 13.24 9.38 -15.90
CA TRP A 264 14.28 9.38 -14.87
C TRP A 264 14.64 10.79 -14.38
N ARG A 265 14.47 11.83 -15.21
CA ARG A 265 14.67 13.23 -14.80
C ARG A 265 13.63 13.67 -13.79
N ALA A 266 12.37 13.32 -14.05
CA ALA A 266 11.29 13.63 -13.14
C ALA A 266 11.51 12.93 -11.80
N ASP A 267 11.91 11.66 -11.83
CA ASP A 267 12.20 10.88 -10.61
C ASP A 267 13.32 11.52 -9.79
N LEU A 268 14.42 11.90 -10.44
CA LEU A 268 15.56 12.54 -9.80
C LEU A 268 15.22 13.92 -9.21
N LEU A 269 14.51 14.77 -9.96
CA LEU A 269 14.08 16.09 -9.48
C LEU A 269 13.05 15.98 -8.35
N CYS A 270 12.14 15.00 -8.40
CA CYS A 270 11.19 14.74 -7.32
C CYS A 270 11.90 14.25 -6.06
N ALA A 271 12.91 13.38 -6.18
CA ALA A 271 13.72 12.94 -5.05
C ALA A 271 14.47 14.12 -4.42
N ALA A 272 15.02 15.02 -5.24
CA ALA A 272 15.65 16.25 -4.76
C ALA A 272 14.63 17.16 -4.03
N ALA A 273 13.43 17.35 -4.60
CA ALA A 273 12.38 18.12 -3.95
C ALA A 273 11.94 17.52 -2.61
N ARG A 274 11.81 16.19 -2.51
CA ARG A 274 11.53 15.51 -1.24
C ARG A 274 12.64 15.75 -0.22
N ALA A 275 13.91 15.58 -0.62
CA ALA A 275 15.08 15.80 0.25
C ALA A 275 15.14 17.20 0.91
N LEU A 276 14.42 18.21 0.38
CA LEU A 276 14.25 19.53 1.00
C LEU A 276 13.35 19.54 2.25
N ALA A 277 12.47 18.57 2.43
CA ALA A 277 11.44 18.57 3.47
C ALA A 277 11.92 18.08 4.86
N GLY A 278 13.16 17.61 5.01
CA GLY A 278 13.66 16.98 6.25
C GLY A 278 13.74 17.93 7.47
N PRO A 279 13.14 17.59 8.63
CA PRO A 279 13.07 18.47 9.81
C PRO A 279 14.35 18.51 10.69
N GLU A 280 15.05 17.39 10.88
CA GLU A 280 16.30 17.32 11.68
C GLU A 280 17.44 18.13 11.05
N ILE A 281 17.44 18.12 9.72
CA ILE A 281 18.26 18.91 8.82
C ILE A 281 18.20 20.41 9.12
N MET A 282 17.11 20.95 9.67
CA MET A 282 16.92 22.41 9.75
C MET A 282 17.52 23.03 11.01
N ALA A 283 17.43 22.37 12.17
CA ALA A 283 17.95 22.90 13.42
C ALA A 283 19.48 23.08 13.40
N ALA A 284 20.21 22.11 12.83
CA ALA A 284 21.66 22.18 12.67
C ALA A 284 22.09 23.26 11.64
N ARG A 285 21.28 23.48 10.59
CA ARG A 285 21.67 24.33 9.44
C ARG A 285 21.36 25.81 9.62
N THR A 286 20.35 26.15 10.42
CA THR A 286 20.12 27.54 10.85
C THR A 286 21.20 28.06 11.80
N ALA A 287 21.81 27.17 12.61
CA ALA A 287 22.88 27.55 13.53
C ALA A 287 24.19 27.96 12.84
N GLY A 288 24.45 27.48 11.61
CA GLY A 288 25.67 27.74 10.85
C GLY A 288 25.60 28.87 9.81
N GLY A 289 24.54 29.69 9.78
CA GLY A 289 24.41 30.80 8.82
C GLY A 289 24.02 30.39 7.38
N MET A 290 23.61 29.14 7.17
CA MET A 290 23.35 28.53 5.84
C MET A 290 21.87 28.46 5.46
N ALA A 291 20.99 29.22 6.13
CA ALA A 291 19.54 29.17 5.94
C ALA A 291 19.07 29.51 4.50
N GLY A 292 19.89 30.21 3.71
CA GLY A 292 19.56 30.57 2.33
C GLY A 292 19.68 29.42 1.30
N MET A 293 20.45 28.37 1.60
CA MET A 293 20.71 27.29 0.64
C MET A 293 19.47 26.46 0.26
N PRO A 294 18.67 25.96 1.22
CA PRO A 294 17.45 25.22 0.89
C PRO A 294 16.46 26.05 0.07
N VAL A 295 16.39 27.35 0.34
CA VAL A 295 15.56 28.30 -0.42
C VAL A 295 16.04 28.42 -1.87
N ALA A 296 17.35 28.55 -2.09
CA ALA A 296 17.94 28.64 -3.42
C ALA A 296 17.72 27.34 -4.22
N LEU A 297 17.90 26.18 -3.61
CA LEU A 297 17.64 24.88 -4.24
C LEU A 297 16.17 24.71 -4.60
N TRP A 298 15.24 25.12 -3.72
CA TRP A 298 13.81 25.11 -4.02
C TRP A 298 13.49 25.99 -5.24
N GLN A 299 14.06 27.20 -5.29
CA GLN A 299 13.88 28.12 -6.43
C GLN A 299 14.48 27.57 -7.73
N GLN A 300 15.62 26.87 -7.65
CA GLN A 300 16.23 26.22 -8.79
C GLN A 300 15.35 25.10 -9.33
N LEU A 301 14.82 24.22 -8.47
CA LEU A 301 13.87 23.16 -8.85
C LEU A 301 12.59 23.76 -9.43
N TRP A 302 12.06 24.83 -8.81
CA TRP A 302 10.91 25.57 -9.32
C TRP A 302 11.15 26.09 -10.74
N GLY A 303 12.33 26.67 -11.00
CA GLY A 303 12.73 27.17 -12.32
C GLY A 303 12.84 26.08 -13.40
N LEU A 304 12.85 24.80 -13.03
CA LEU A 304 12.88 23.68 -13.97
C LEU A 304 11.49 23.19 -14.40
N LEU A 305 10.42 23.53 -13.67
CA LEU A 305 9.05 23.12 -14.00
C LEU A 305 8.63 23.43 -15.45
N PRO A 306 8.94 24.61 -16.04
CA PRO A 306 8.54 24.92 -17.41
C PRO A 306 9.21 24.03 -18.46
N ARG A 307 10.34 23.41 -18.13
CA ARG A 307 11.11 22.55 -19.06
C ARG A 307 10.55 21.12 -19.11
N LEU A 308 9.80 20.71 -18.09
CA LEU A 308 9.26 19.37 -17.98
C LEU A 308 7.97 19.19 -18.78
N ALA A 309 7.78 17.99 -19.30
CA ALA A 309 6.49 17.52 -19.79
C ALA A 309 5.46 17.54 -18.66
N GLU A 310 4.18 17.68 -19.02
CA GLU A 310 3.10 17.90 -18.05
C GLU A 310 3.02 16.85 -16.93
N PRO A 311 3.06 15.52 -17.19
CA PRO A 311 3.04 14.53 -16.11
C PRO A 311 4.22 14.68 -15.13
N ALA A 312 5.41 15.00 -15.64
CA ALA A 312 6.60 15.25 -14.82
C ALA A 312 6.51 16.58 -14.05
N ARG A 313 5.90 17.61 -14.65
CA ARG A 313 5.64 18.90 -14.02
C ARG A 313 4.72 18.74 -12.81
N VAL A 314 3.61 18.03 -12.97
CA VAL A 314 2.66 17.74 -11.87
C VAL A 314 3.38 17.01 -10.73
N ARG A 315 4.12 15.93 -11.04
CA ARG A 315 4.86 15.16 -10.03
C ARG A 315 5.86 16.02 -9.27
N LEU A 316 6.62 16.87 -9.96
CA LEU A 316 7.58 17.77 -9.32
C LEU A 316 6.86 18.85 -8.49
N SER A 317 5.75 19.41 -8.97
CA SER A 317 4.92 20.36 -8.21
C SER A 317 4.40 19.75 -6.91
N VAL A 318 3.91 18.51 -6.94
CA VAL A 318 3.49 17.73 -5.76
C VAL A 318 4.67 17.53 -4.79
N ALA A 319 5.84 17.13 -5.30
CA ALA A 319 7.02 16.94 -4.47
C ALA A 319 7.51 18.26 -3.84
N LEU A 320 7.45 19.38 -4.57
CA LEU A 320 7.79 20.71 -4.07
C LEU A 320 6.79 21.18 -3.00
N ALA A 321 5.50 20.85 -3.14
CA ALA A 321 4.49 21.14 -2.12
C ALA A 321 4.88 20.55 -0.75
N GLY A 322 5.41 19.33 -0.75
CA GLY A 322 5.86 18.65 0.47
C GLY A 322 7.01 19.33 1.22
N SER A 323 7.76 20.20 0.54
CA SER A 323 8.85 20.97 1.15
C SER A 323 8.44 22.38 1.60
N LEU A 324 7.25 22.87 1.21
CA LEU A 324 6.86 24.27 1.39
C LEU A 324 6.86 24.72 2.85
N ALA A 325 6.30 23.91 3.75
CA ALA A 325 6.21 24.27 5.16
C ALA A 325 7.60 24.47 5.78
N THR A 326 8.55 23.62 5.40
CA THR A 326 9.95 23.71 5.83
C THR A 326 10.61 24.96 5.24
N ILE A 327 10.47 25.20 3.94
CA ILE A 327 11.12 26.32 3.25
C ILE A 327 10.56 27.68 3.69
N ASP A 328 9.24 27.81 3.86
CA ASP A 328 8.60 29.07 4.27
C ASP A 328 8.87 29.43 5.73
N LYS A 329 9.16 28.44 6.60
CA LYS A 329 9.67 28.67 7.96
C LYS A 329 11.06 29.31 7.97
N LEU A 330 11.95 28.87 7.08
CA LEU A 330 13.32 29.39 6.99
C LEU A 330 13.38 30.82 6.47
N HIS A 331 12.51 31.15 5.52
CA HIS A 331 12.42 32.47 4.96
C HIS A 331 10.97 32.83 4.64
N LEU A 332 10.43 33.74 5.46
CA LEU A 332 9.15 34.38 5.19
C LEU A 332 9.25 35.19 3.89
N ALA A 333 8.79 34.62 2.79
CA ALA A 333 8.63 35.31 1.53
C ALA A 333 7.33 36.13 1.54
N ASN A 334 7.32 37.25 0.81
CA ASN A 334 6.11 38.03 0.58
C ASN A 334 6.01 38.36 -0.93
N PRO A 335 5.08 37.73 -1.69
CA PRO A 335 4.10 36.75 -1.25
C PRO A 335 4.75 35.39 -0.85
N PRO A 336 4.08 34.57 -0.02
CA PRO A 336 4.60 33.28 0.41
C PRO A 336 4.68 32.27 -0.75
N ARG A 337 5.59 31.28 -0.68
CA ARG A 337 5.84 30.38 -1.83
C ARG A 337 4.65 29.49 -2.15
N TRP A 338 3.87 29.10 -1.15
CA TRP A 338 2.62 28.37 -1.38
C TRP A 338 1.66 29.12 -2.30
N SER A 339 1.65 30.46 -2.30
CA SER A 339 0.74 31.21 -3.18
C SER A 339 1.18 31.12 -4.65
N ALA A 340 2.49 31.11 -4.90
CA ALA A 340 3.04 30.89 -6.23
C ALA A 340 2.74 29.47 -6.73
N LEU A 341 2.82 28.46 -5.85
CA LEU A 341 2.46 27.08 -6.21
C LEU A 341 0.97 26.89 -6.47
N ILE A 342 0.08 27.53 -5.68
CA ILE A 342 -1.36 27.53 -5.96
C ILE A 342 -1.66 28.19 -7.31
N ALA A 343 -1.03 29.35 -7.59
CA ALA A 343 -1.21 30.03 -8.87
C ALA A 343 -0.72 29.16 -10.06
N HIS A 344 0.40 28.46 -9.88
CA HIS A 344 0.90 27.50 -10.87
C HIS A 344 -0.02 26.29 -11.06
N ALA A 345 -0.60 25.75 -9.98
CA ALA A 345 -1.54 24.64 -10.07
C ALA A 345 -2.73 24.98 -10.99
N GLY A 346 -3.18 26.24 -10.98
CA GLY A 346 -4.22 26.75 -11.87
C GLY A 346 -3.83 26.86 -13.34
N THR A 347 -2.55 26.70 -13.71
CA THR A 347 -2.08 26.71 -15.11
C THR A 347 -1.82 25.32 -15.69
N LEU A 348 -2.01 24.26 -14.89
CA LEU A 348 -1.89 22.87 -15.33
C LEU A 348 -3.12 22.48 -16.19
N HIS A 349 -2.94 21.61 -17.18
CA HIS A 349 -4.07 21.07 -17.93
C HIS A 349 -4.71 19.93 -17.15
N GLY A 350 -6.02 20.06 -16.95
CA GLY A 350 -6.84 19.05 -16.29
C GLY A 350 -7.01 19.30 -14.79
N ALA A 351 -8.26 19.21 -14.35
CA ALA A 351 -8.62 19.48 -12.96
C ALA A 351 -7.98 18.51 -11.96
N SER A 352 -7.78 17.25 -12.35
CA SER A 352 -7.10 16.26 -11.51
C SER A 352 -5.66 16.65 -11.18
N ALA A 353 -4.92 17.18 -12.16
CA ALA A 353 -3.54 17.63 -11.95
C ALA A 353 -3.47 18.84 -11.00
N THR A 354 -4.39 19.80 -11.17
CA THR A 354 -4.55 20.91 -10.21
C THR A 354 -4.88 20.39 -8.82
N ALA A 355 -5.82 19.45 -8.70
CA ALA A 355 -6.23 18.87 -7.44
C ALA A 355 -5.09 18.12 -6.73
N ASP A 356 -4.27 17.34 -7.46
CA ASP A 356 -3.12 16.63 -6.90
C ASP A 356 -2.13 17.59 -6.22
N VAL A 357 -1.84 18.73 -6.86
CA VAL A 357 -0.96 19.75 -6.29
C VAL A 357 -1.60 20.44 -5.08
N LEU A 358 -2.89 20.80 -5.15
CA LEU A 358 -3.59 21.44 -4.03
C LEU A 358 -3.73 20.51 -2.83
N GLU A 359 -3.99 19.21 -3.05
CA GLU A 359 -4.01 18.16 -2.03
C GLU A 359 -2.64 18.02 -1.36
N ALA A 360 -1.56 18.01 -2.14
CA ALA A 360 -0.21 17.96 -1.60
C ALA A 360 0.12 19.18 -0.73
N ILE A 361 -0.32 20.39 -1.10
CA ILE A 361 -0.16 21.58 -0.26
C ILE A 361 -1.02 21.47 1.01
N ALA A 362 -2.26 20.99 0.88
CA ALA A 362 -3.17 20.81 2.00
C ALA A 362 -2.59 19.85 3.07
N GLY A 363 -1.90 18.79 2.63
CA GLY A 363 -1.22 17.82 3.50
C GLY A 363 -0.21 18.40 4.50
N HIS A 364 0.23 19.64 4.30
CA HIS A 364 1.25 20.30 5.12
C HIS A 364 0.76 21.59 5.81
N ILE A 365 -0.55 21.87 5.84
CA ILE A 365 -1.10 23.09 6.48
C ILE A 365 -0.62 23.23 7.93
N GLU A 366 -0.66 22.16 8.72
CA GLU A 366 -0.29 22.18 10.13
C GLU A 366 1.18 22.54 10.35
N ASP A 367 2.04 22.21 9.38
CA ASP A 367 3.46 22.46 9.42
C ASP A 367 3.81 23.93 9.14
N HIS A 368 2.88 24.75 8.63
CA HIS A 368 3.12 26.18 8.43
C HIS A 368 3.04 26.98 9.74
N GLY A 369 3.75 28.11 9.80
CA GLY A 369 3.67 29.01 10.95
C GLY A 369 2.23 29.50 11.19
N VAL A 370 1.81 29.63 12.46
CA VAL A 370 0.42 29.95 12.85
C VAL A 370 -0.21 31.10 12.05
N LYS A 371 0.57 32.15 11.77
CA LYS A 371 0.11 33.33 11.01
C LYS A 371 -0.22 33.06 9.54
N GLN A 372 0.35 32.00 8.94
CA GLN A 372 0.17 31.64 7.54
C GLN A 372 -0.92 30.59 7.31
N GLN A 373 -1.27 29.80 8.33
CA GLN A 373 -2.21 28.68 8.21
C GLN A 373 -3.59 29.13 7.70
N ARG A 374 -4.18 30.15 8.32
CA ARG A 374 -5.50 30.65 7.93
C ARG A 374 -5.54 31.26 6.52
N PRO A 375 -4.59 32.14 6.11
CA PRO A 375 -4.47 32.58 4.72
C PRO A 375 -4.32 31.43 3.71
N LEU A 376 -3.51 30.42 4.05
CA LEU A 376 -3.31 29.25 3.21
C LEU A 376 -4.60 28.44 3.03
N VAL A 377 -5.33 28.15 4.11
CA VAL A 377 -6.63 27.46 4.05
C VAL A 377 -7.61 28.21 3.16
N HIS A 378 -7.73 29.54 3.33
CA HIS A 378 -8.61 30.34 2.49
C HIS A 378 -8.21 30.29 1.00
N ALA A 379 -6.91 30.35 0.69
CA ALA A 379 -6.43 30.24 -0.67
C ALA A 379 -6.68 28.86 -1.30
N LEU A 380 -6.47 27.78 -0.54
CA LEU A 380 -6.75 26.41 -0.99
C LEU A 380 -8.24 26.20 -1.25
N VAL A 381 -9.11 26.67 -0.35
CA VAL A 381 -10.56 26.60 -0.55
C VAL A 381 -10.99 27.38 -1.79
N ALA A 382 -10.46 28.59 -1.98
CA ALA A 382 -10.77 29.40 -3.15
C ALA A 382 -10.29 28.75 -4.46
N ALA A 383 -9.09 28.16 -4.46
CA ALA A 383 -8.52 27.47 -5.61
C ALA A 383 -9.22 26.14 -5.93
N ALA A 384 -9.72 25.43 -4.91
CA ALA A 384 -10.45 24.18 -5.07
C ALA A 384 -11.88 24.37 -5.58
N TRP A 385 -12.52 25.50 -5.25
CA TRP A 385 -13.93 25.75 -5.58
C TRP A 385 -14.32 25.62 -7.07
N PRO A 386 -13.52 26.14 -8.04
CA PRO A 386 -13.84 26.02 -9.46
C PRO A 386 -13.59 24.61 -10.04
N LEU A 387 -13.00 23.68 -9.28
CA LEU A 387 -12.74 22.32 -9.78
C LEU A 387 -14.05 21.51 -9.92
N PRO A 388 -14.06 20.50 -10.80
CA PRO A 388 -15.12 19.50 -10.84
C PRO A 388 -15.33 18.85 -9.48
N GLU A 389 -16.56 18.42 -9.22
CA GLU A 389 -16.98 17.93 -7.90
C GLU A 389 -16.05 16.88 -7.25
N PRO A 390 -15.60 15.80 -7.92
CA PRO A 390 -14.74 14.80 -7.27
C PRO A 390 -13.39 15.39 -6.84
N ASP A 391 -12.78 16.20 -7.72
CA ASP A 391 -11.50 16.85 -7.47
C ASP A 391 -11.61 17.92 -6.36
N ARG A 392 -12.66 18.73 -6.41
CA ARG A 392 -12.98 19.71 -5.37
C ARG A 392 -13.16 19.04 -4.01
N ALA A 393 -13.96 17.97 -3.95
CA ALA A 393 -14.22 17.25 -2.71
C ALA A 393 -12.93 16.65 -2.13
N ARG A 394 -12.07 16.06 -2.97
CA ARG A 394 -10.78 15.50 -2.56
C ARG A 394 -9.88 16.55 -1.89
N VAL A 395 -9.71 17.71 -2.54
CA VAL A 395 -8.90 18.80 -1.98
C VAL A 395 -9.52 19.34 -0.69
N LEU A 396 -10.82 19.61 -0.66
CA LEU A 396 -11.49 20.17 0.52
C LEU A 396 -11.48 19.20 1.72
N VAL A 397 -11.58 17.89 1.48
CA VAL A 397 -11.43 16.86 2.51
C VAL A 397 -10.02 16.91 3.12
N GLN A 398 -8.98 17.04 2.29
CA GLN A 398 -7.61 17.17 2.79
C GLN A 398 -7.38 18.47 3.56
N VAL A 399 -7.94 19.58 3.08
CA VAL A 399 -7.92 20.85 3.83
C VAL A 399 -8.60 20.67 5.18
N LEU A 400 -9.73 19.96 5.26
CA LEU A 400 -10.43 19.70 6.51
C LEU A 400 -9.57 18.86 7.48
N PHE A 401 -8.91 17.81 7.00
CA PHE A 401 -8.06 16.93 7.82
C PHE A 401 -6.84 17.64 8.41
N HIS A 402 -6.24 18.54 7.66
CA HIS A 402 -5.00 19.23 8.04
C HIS A 402 -5.24 20.65 8.54
N THR A 403 -6.50 21.07 8.71
CA THR A 403 -6.79 22.33 9.40
C THR A 403 -6.58 22.13 10.91
N PRO A 404 -5.71 22.91 11.57
CA PRO A 404 -5.39 22.71 12.98
C PRO A 404 -6.62 22.78 13.89
N GLU A 405 -6.71 21.85 14.85
CA GLU A 405 -7.85 21.76 15.79
C GLU A 405 -8.10 23.06 16.60
N ARG A 406 -7.09 23.91 16.77
CA ARG A 406 -7.24 25.21 17.43
C ARG A 406 -8.10 26.20 16.64
N GLU A 407 -8.25 26.01 15.32
CA GLU A 407 -9.07 26.85 14.43
C GLU A 407 -10.51 26.31 14.34
N VAL A 408 -11.15 26.06 15.50
CA VAL A 408 -12.46 25.39 15.60
C VAL A 408 -13.54 26.06 14.75
N ALA A 409 -13.59 27.40 14.71
CA ALA A 409 -14.58 28.12 13.90
C ALA A 409 -14.40 27.87 12.39
N LEU A 410 -13.16 27.78 11.92
CA LEU A 410 -12.85 27.47 10.52
C LEU A 410 -13.17 26.01 10.21
N LEU A 411 -12.78 25.09 11.09
CA LEU A 411 -13.10 23.67 10.99
C LEU A 411 -14.61 23.42 10.93
N SER A 412 -15.39 24.02 11.83
CA SER A 412 -16.86 23.91 11.81
C SER A 412 -17.45 24.47 10.53
N SER A 413 -17.01 25.64 10.06
CA SER A 413 -17.50 26.20 8.80
C SER A 413 -17.17 25.33 7.59
N LEU A 414 -15.97 24.73 7.54
CA LEU A 414 -15.58 23.79 6.49
C LEU A 414 -16.39 22.49 6.57
N TRP A 415 -16.61 21.99 7.78
CA TRP A 415 -17.43 20.80 8.03
C TRP A 415 -18.85 21.00 7.53
N ASP A 416 -19.51 22.11 7.89
CA ASP A 416 -20.89 22.41 7.49
C ASP A 416 -20.99 22.54 5.96
N ARG A 417 -20.04 23.24 5.31
CA ARG A 417 -20.01 23.35 3.84
C ARG A 417 -19.82 22.01 3.14
N LEU A 418 -18.91 21.17 3.64
CA LEU A 418 -18.70 19.83 3.07
C LEU A 418 -19.91 18.93 3.30
N TYR A 419 -20.56 19.05 4.46
CA TYR A 419 -21.81 18.36 4.71
C TYR A 419 -22.88 18.79 3.71
N ASP A 420 -23.03 20.07 3.41
CA ASP A 420 -23.98 20.55 2.39
C ASP A 420 -23.62 20.04 0.99
N ILE A 421 -22.34 20.09 0.60
CA ILE A 421 -21.87 19.55 -0.69
C ILE A 421 -22.19 18.06 -0.82
N SER A 422 -22.03 17.29 0.26
CA SER A 422 -22.35 15.85 0.25
C SER A 422 -23.81 15.57 -0.10
N ALA A 423 -24.74 16.51 0.13
CA ALA A 423 -26.16 16.28 -0.15
C ALA A 423 -26.49 16.20 -1.65
N THR A 424 -25.70 16.85 -2.50
CA THR A 424 -25.90 16.86 -3.95
C THR A 424 -24.84 16.06 -4.70
N ALA A 425 -23.91 15.44 -3.98
CA ALA A 425 -22.78 14.76 -4.57
C ALA A 425 -23.12 13.36 -5.10
N GLY A 426 -22.38 12.89 -6.09
CA GLY A 426 -22.45 11.49 -6.53
C GLY A 426 -22.04 10.54 -5.39
N SER A 427 -22.59 9.32 -5.32
CA SER A 427 -22.44 8.43 -4.16
C SER A 427 -20.98 8.14 -3.75
N ALA A 428 -20.08 7.96 -4.72
CA ALA A 428 -18.65 7.79 -4.43
C ALA A 428 -18.05 9.02 -3.72
N VAL A 429 -18.31 10.22 -4.23
CA VAL A 429 -17.84 11.48 -3.64
C VAL A 429 -18.52 11.74 -2.30
N GLN A 430 -19.82 11.49 -2.20
CA GLN A 430 -20.59 11.60 -0.98
C GLN A 430 -20.03 10.69 0.12
N SER A 431 -19.70 9.44 -0.19
CA SER A 431 -19.12 8.50 0.78
C SER A 431 -17.73 8.91 1.28
N MET A 432 -16.89 9.48 0.41
CA MET A 432 -15.59 10.04 0.79
C MET A 432 -15.75 11.23 1.74
N ILE A 433 -16.66 12.16 1.41
CA ILE A 433 -16.94 13.32 2.26
C ILE A 433 -17.49 12.86 3.62
N LEU A 434 -18.48 11.96 3.64
CA LEU A 434 -19.07 11.48 4.89
C LEU A 434 -18.08 10.73 5.77
N TRP A 435 -17.17 9.94 5.18
CA TRP A 435 -16.07 9.32 5.91
C TRP A 435 -15.20 10.38 6.60
N ALA A 436 -14.80 11.43 5.87
CA ALA A 436 -13.97 12.51 6.41
C ALA A 436 -14.69 13.29 7.52
N LEU A 437 -15.95 13.66 7.30
CA LEU A 437 -16.78 14.37 8.28
C LEU A 437 -16.98 13.55 9.55
N GLY A 438 -17.20 12.23 9.41
CA GLY A 438 -17.32 11.29 10.52
C GLY A 438 -16.06 11.22 11.39
N ARG A 439 -14.88 11.22 10.77
CA ARG A 439 -13.60 11.18 11.49
C ARG A 439 -13.31 12.45 12.30
N LEU A 440 -13.88 13.58 11.88
CA LEU A 440 -13.57 14.90 12.43
C LEU A 440 -14.70 15.49 13.28
N VAL A 441 -15.77 14.74 13.57
CA VAL A 441 -16.88 15.18 14.42
C VAL A 441 -16.37 15.72 15.76
N ASP A 442 -15.43 15.02 16.42
CA ASP A 442 -14.89 15.46 17.71
C ASP A 442 -14.04 16.73 17.59
N ALA A 443 -13.21 16.85 16.55
CA ALA A 443 -12.32 18.00 16.35
C ALA A 443 -13.10 19.30 16.18
N THR A 444 -14.25 19.25 15.49
CA THR A 444 -15.08 20.44 15.22
C THR A 444 -15.82 21.00 16.44
N ALA A 445 -15.82 20.29 17.57
CA ALA A 445 -16.59 20.69 18.76
C ALA A 445 -15.74 21.01 20.00
N ARG A 446 -14.40 20.97 19.91
CA ARG A 446 -13.50 21.22 21.06
C ARG A 446 -13.50 22.68 21.54
N GLY A 447 -14.03 23.63 20.77
CA GLY A 447 -13.92 25.07 21.01
C GLY A 447 -15.22 25.79 21.36
N ASN A 448 -16.04 25.23 22.26
CA ASN A 448 -17.37 25.70 22.73
C ASN A 448 -18.59 24.95 22.13
N GLY A 449 -18.37 23.92 21.31
CA GLY A 449 -19.46 23.07 20.83
C GLY A 449 -20.12 22.35 21.99
N THR A 450 -21.45 22.45 22.11
CA THR A 450 -22.18 21.68 23.13
C THR A 450 -22.06 20.19 22.81
N ARG A 451 -22.18 19.34 23.84
CA ARG A 451 -22.22 17.87 23.64
C ARG A 451 -23.29 17.47 22.62
N ASP A 452 -24.39 18.22 22.59
CA ASP A 452 -25.51 18.03 21.68
C ASP A 452 -25.13 18.27 20.21
N GLU A 453 -24.25 19.24 19.93
CA GLU A 453 -23.77 19.51 18.57
C GLU A 453 -22.98 18.33 18.00
N ARG A 454 -22.12 17.70 18.81
CA ARG A 454 -21.37 16.49 18.40
C ARG A 454 -22.30 15.32 18.09
N ALA A 455 -23.25 15.05 18.99
CA ALA A 455 -24.22 13.98 18.79
C ALA A 455 -25.06 14.24 17.53
N THR A 456 -25.46 15.49 17.31
CA THR A 456 -26.23 15.91 16.13
C THR A 456 -25.43 15.71 14.84
N ARG A 457 -24.17 16.18 14.78
CA ARG A 457 -23.29 15.99 13.61
C ARG A 457 -23.00 14.51 13.34
N TRP A 458 -22.77 13.72 14.38
CA TRP A 458 -22.55 12.27 14.26
C TRP A 458 -23.77 11.56 13.67
N LEU A 459 -24.97 11.84 14.21
CA LEU A 459 -26.23 11.27 13.71
C LEU A 459 -26.53 11.74 12.29
N ALA A 460 -26.26 13.00 11.96
CA ALA A 460 -26.45 13.56 10.62
C ALA A 460 -25.60 12.81 9.57
N VAL A 461 -24.33 12.54 9.87
CA VAL A 461 -23.45 11.72 9.00
C VAL A 461 -23.96 10.29 8.92
N LEU A 462 -24.39 9.69 10.04
CA LEU A 462 -24.92 8.32 10.05
C LEU A 462 -26.17 8.18 9.17
N GLU A 463 -27.16 9.05 9.32
CA GLU A 463 -28.40 9.00 8.54
C GLU A 463 -28.14 9.20 7.05
N ARG A 464 -27.24 10.12 6.69
CA ARG A 464 -26.87 10.31 5.28
C ARG A 464 -26.09 9.11 4.73
N SER A 465 -25.25 8.48 5.54
CA SER A 465 -24.53 7.26 5.17
C SER A 465 -25.49 6.10 4.88
N LYS A 466 -26.59 5.96 5.64
CA LYS A 466 -27.64 4.95 5.39
C LYS A 466 -28.36 5.18 4.06
N GLY A 467 -28.48 6.44 3.63
CA GLY A 467 -29.17 6.84 2.41
C GLY A 467 -28.39 6.58 1.11
N LEU A 468 -27.11 6.17 1.18
CA LEU A 468 -26.31 5.90 -0.01
C LEU A 468 -26.83 4.67 -0.77
N PRO A 469 -26.92 4.70 -2.12
CA PRO A 469 -27.49 3.59 -2.88
C PRO A 469 -26.60 2.33 -2.86
N GLU A 470 -25.28 2.44 -3.06
CA GLU A 470 -24.37 1.29 -3.08
C GLU A 470 -23.89 0.90 -1.67
N GLN A 471 -23.87 -0.40 -1.39
CA GLN A 471 -23.49 -0.93 -0.07
C GLN A 471 -22.03 -0.66 0.29
N GLU A 472 -21.11 -0.74 -0.68
CA GLU A 472 -19.69 -0.41 -0.48
C GLU A 472 -19.51 1.04 0.00
N HIS A 473 -20.21 1.98 -0.64
CA HIS A 473 -20.20 3.40 -0.26
C HIS A 473 -20.81 3.63 1.12
N ARG A 474 -21.90 2.93 1.48
CA ARG A 474 -22.46 2.95 2.85
C ARG A 474 -21.43 2.51 3.88
N LEU A 475 -20.80 1.35 3.67
CA LEU A 475 -19.79 0.83 4.59
C LEU A 475 -18.65 1.84 4.74
N HIS A 476 -18.08 2.31 3.63
CA HIS A 476 -16.98 3.28 3.64
C HIS A 476 -17.31 4.53 4.47
N ALA A 477 -18.48 5.14 4.25
CA ALA A 477 -18.92 6.31 5.02
C ALA A 477 -19.05 5.99 6.53
N MET A 478 -19.63 4.85 6.86
CA MET A 478 -19.80 4.40 8.26
C MET A 478 -18.47 4.13 8.96
N LEU A 479 -17.44 3.67 8.26
CA LEU A 479 -16.10 3.47 8.83
C LEU A 479 -15.49 4.78 9.35
N GLY A 480 -15.90 5.95 8.81
CA GLY A 480 -15.45 7.24 9.32
C GLY A 480 -15.96 7.55 10.74
N LEU A 481 -17.15 7.05 11.08
CA LEU A 481 -17.77 7.25 12.40
C LEU A 481 -17.19 6.33 13.49
N ILE A 482 -16.52 5.26 13.06
CA ILE A 482 -15.92 4.24 13.93
C ILE A 482 -14.71 4.79 14.66
N SER A 483 -13.93 5.73 14.12
CA SER A 483 -12.72 6.22 14.79
C SER A 483 -12.95 7.03 16.08
N MET A 484 -14.21 7.34 16.43
CA MET A 484 -14.60 8.22 17.54
C MET A 484 -14.52 7.58 18.93
N ASN A 485 -13.63 8.10 19.80
CA ASN A 485 -13.60 7.74 21.22
C ASN A 485 -14.95 8.15 21.86
N PRO A 486 -15.56 7.34 22.73
CA PRO A 486 -17.00 7.29 22.79
C PRO A 486 -17.67 8.59 23.24
N LEU A 487 -18.75 8.94 22.53
CA LEU A 487 -19.90 9.68 23.06
C LEU A 487 -20.38 9.10 24.42
N SER A 488 -19.97 7.88 24.77
CA SER A 488 -20.23 7.16 26.04
C SER A 488 -19.56 7.72 27.30
N SER A 489 -18.73 8.78 27.22
CA SER A 489 -18.20 9.42 28.43
C SER A 489 -19.20 10.36 29.13
N ALA A 490 -20.38 10.61 28.56
CA ALA A 490 -21.39 11.45 29.21
C ALA A 490 -22.82 11.24 28.69
N GLY A 491 -23.51 10.19 29.15
CA GLY A 491 -24.99 10.18 29.24
C GLY A 491 -25.80 10.45 27.96
N ALA A 492 -25.20 10.31 26.77
CA ALA A 492 -25.95 10.41 25.52
C ALA A 492 -27.02 9.31 25.48
N ALA A 493 -28.25 9.66 25.09
CA ALA A 493 -29.37 8.72 24.99
C ALA A 493 -29.18 7.63 23.91
N VAL A 494 -28.07 7.67 23.17
CA VAL A 494 -27.81 6.88 21.98
C VAL A 494 -26.44 6.22 22.09
N ASP A 495 -26.42 4.89 22.07
CA ASP A 495 -25.20 4.08 22.02
C ASP A 495 -24.69 4.04 20.56
N PRO A 496 -23.52 4.65 20.25
CA PRO A 496 -22.99 4.73 18.89
C PRO A 496 -22.78 3.36 18.24
N ASP A 497 -22.36 2.37 19.03
CA ASP A 497 -22.12 1.01 18.55
C ASP A 497 -23.45 0.37 18.12
N ILE A 498 -24.50 0.54 18.93
CA ILE A 498 -25.86 0.05 18.59
C ILE A 498 -26.37 0.72 17.32
N CYS A 499 -26.20 2.03 17.16
CA CYS A 499 -26.65 2.74 15.97
C CYS A 499 -25.90 2.33 14.69
N LEU A 500 -24.59 2.10 14.78
CA LEU A 500 -23.79 1.57 13.67
C LEU A 500 -24.20 0.13 13.31
N LEU A 501 -24.50 -0.71 14.31
CA LEU A 501 -25.01 -2.07 14.08
C LEU A 501 -26.38 -2.07 13.40
N GLN A 502 -27.29 -1.20 13.85
CA GLN A 502 -28.61 -1.04 13.24
C GLN A 502 -28.51 -0.54 11.80
N ALA A 503 -27.64 0.44 11.55
CA ALA A 503 -27.35 0.92 10.20
C ALA A 503 -26.71 -0.17 9.33
N GLY A 504 -25.82 -0.99 9.90
CA GLY A 504 -25.13 -2.08 9.23
C GLY A 504 -26.02 -3.28 8.89
N ALA A 505 -27.21 -3.38 9.48
CA ALA A 505 -28.18 -4.43 9.15
C ALA A 505 -28.62 -4.40 7.68
N GLY A 506 -28.57 -3.23 7.02
CA GLY A 506 -28.88 -3.06 5.60
C GLY A 506 -27.74 -3.38 4.63
N LEU A 507 -26.56 -3.77 5.13
CA LEU A 507 -25.37 -4.12 4.32
C LEU A 507 -25.39 -5.60 3.91
N ALA A 508 -24.65 -5.97 2.87
CA ALA A 508 -24.38 -7.37 2.52
C ALA A 508 -23.71 -8.13 3.68
N ASP A 509 -23.81 -9.45 3.69
CA ASP A 509 -23.27 -10.28 4.76
C ASP A 509 -21.75 -10.11 4.93
N SER A 510 -21.00 -9.93 3.83
CA SER A 510 -19.55 -9.66 3.85
C SER A 510 -19.22 -8.32 4.51
N ASP A 511 -19.93 -7.26 4.13
CA ASP A 511 -19.72 -5.90 4.62
C ASP A 511 -20.17 -5.74 6.07
N ARG A 512 -21.27 -6.41 6.43
CA ARG A 512 -21.76 -6.51 7.80
C ARG A 512 -20.77 -7.26 8.68
N ALA A 513 -20.21 -8.37 8.20
CA ALA A 513 -19.15 -9.10 8.90
C ALA A 513 -17.87 -8.25 9.06
N ASN A 514 -17.51 -7.46 8.05
CA ASN A 514 -16.36 -6.56 8.11
C ASN A 514 -16.58 -5.43 9.15
N LEU A 515 -17.72 -4.76 9.10
CA LEU A 515 -18.13 -3.76 10.09
C LEU A 515 -18.08 -4.33 11.51
N LEU A 516 -18.60 -5.54 11.70
CA LEU A 516 -18.56 -6.24 12.98
C LEU A 516 -17.14 -6.57 13.45
N ALA A 517 -16.31 -7.10 12.56
CA ALA A 517 -14.93 -7.42 12.88
C ALA A 517 -14.16 -6.17 13.32
N ILE A 518 -14.37 -5.03 12.66
CA ILE A 518 -13.76 -3.74 13.01
C ILE A 518 -14.25 -3.26 14.38
N LEU A 519 -15.57 -3.26 14.61
CA LEU A 519 -16.15 -2.85 15.91
C LEU A 519 -15.64 -3.73 17.07
N LEU A 520 -15.51 -5.05 16.85
CA LEU A 520 -14.96 -5.99 17.83
C LEU A 520 -13.45 -5.81 18.04
N ALA A 521 -12.68 -5.58 16.98
CA ALA A 521 -11.24 -5.35 17.05
C ALA A 521 -10.90 -4.07 17.83
N MET A 522 -11.76 -3.06 17.76
CA MET A 522 -11.66 -1.85 18.58
C MET A 522 -12.22 -2.01 20.00
N GLY A 523 -12.46 -3.24 20.47
CA GLY A 523 -13.17 -3.64 21.69
C GLY A 523 -12.68 -3.07 23.03
N GLY A 524 -11.76 -2.10 23.05
CA GLY A 524 -11.50 -1.24 24.19
C GLY A 524 -12.57 -0.16 24.44
N ARG A 525 -13.63 -0.07 23.61
CA ARG A 525 -14.67 0.99 23.69
C ARG A 525 -15.95 0.59 24.40
N CYS A 526 -16.24 -0.71 24.53
CA CYS A 526 -17.36 -1.16 25.35
C CYS A 526 -16.98 -1.01 26.83
N ALA A 527 -17.57 -0.03 27.51
CA ALA A 527 -17.26 0.28 28.91
C ALA A 527 -17.48 -0.90 29.88
N THR A 528 -18.26 -1.93 29.48
CA THR A 528 -18.50 -3.13 30.28
C THR A 528 -18.58 -4.40 29.42
N PRO A 529 -18.23 -5.58 29.98
CA PRO A 529 -18.50 -6.87 29.33
C PRO A 529 -19.98 -7.11 28.98
N ALA A 530 -20.91 -6.47 29.69
CA ALA A 530 -22.35 -6.58 29.44
C ALA A 530 -22.79 -5.83 28.18
N SER A 531 -22.30 -4.61 27.96
CA SER A 531 -22.57 -3.86 26.73
C SER A 531 -21.93 -4.52 25.51
N TRP A 532 -20.73 -5.10 25.67
CA TRP A 532 -20.09 -5.90 24.62
C TRP A 532 -20.92 -7.14 24.26
N ARG A 533 -21.40 -7.90 25.25
CA ARG A 533 -22.27 -9.07 25.02
C ARG A 533 -23.60 -8.70 24.35
N LEU A 534 -24.18 -7.56 24.73
CA LEU A 534 -25.41 -7.07 24.11
C LEU A 534 -25.17 -6.65 22.65
N ALA A 535 -24.05 -5.98 22.35
CA ALA A 535 -23.64 -5.65 20.99
C ALA A 535 -23.45 -6.91 20.14
N VAL A 536 -22.73 -7.92 20.66
CA VAL A 536 -22.55 -9.24 20.00
C VAL A 536 -23.89 -9.95 19.79
N LYS A 537 -24.81 -9.92 20.77
CA LYS A 537 -26.13 -10.55 20.68
C LYS A 537 -27.04 -9.85 19.65
N THR A 538 -26.98 -8.53 19.59
CA THR A 538 -27.75 -7.71 18.64
C THR A 538 -27.22 -7.90 17.21
N ALA A 539 -25.89 -7.93 17.07
CA ALA A 539 -25.20 -8.24 15.82
C ALA A 539 -25.51 -9.65 15.28
N SER A 540 -25.53 -10.65 16.15
CA SER A 540 -25.84 -12.03 15.77
C SER A 540 -27.31 -12.23 15.43
N ALA A 541 -28.23 -11.52 16.09
CA ALA A 541 -29.64 -11.48 15.70
C ALA A 541 -29.85 -10.81 14.33
N ALA A 542 -29.00 -9.85 13.97
CA ALA A 542 -29.05 -9.15 12.68
C ALA A 542 -28.37 -9.93 11.52
N LEU A 543 -27.78 -11.11 11.74
CA LEU A 543 -27.14 -11.96 10.72
C LEU A 543 -27.89 -13.30 10.49
N PRO A 544 -29.15 -13.31 10.05
CA PRO A 544 -29.84 -14.56 9.74
C PRO A 544 -29.29 -15.15 8.41
N GLY A 545 -28.27 -16.01 8.48
CA GLY A 545 -27.80 -16.76 7.29
C GLY A 545 -26.35 -17.28 7.33
N VAL A 546 -25.45 -16.60 8.04
CA VAL A 546 -24.00 -16.91 8.04
C VAL A 546 -23.64 -18.19 8.81
N CYS A 547 -24.56 -18.72 9.61
CA CYS A 547 -24.40 -19.96 10.38
C CYS A 547 -24.90 -21.21 9.64
N ARG A 548 -24.90 -21.27 8.30
CA ARG A 548 -25.11 -22.53 7.58
C ARG A 548 -23.81 -23.35 7.51
N PRO A 549 -23.84 -24.67 7.77
CA PRO A 549 -22.68 -25.53 7.57
C PRO A 549 -22.36 -25.59 6.06
N GLY A 550 -21.29 -24.93 5.64
CA GLY A 550 -20.82 -24.94 4.25
C GLY A 550 -20.22 -23.64 3.70
N ALA A 551 -20.42 -22.49 4.36
CA ALA A 551 -19.77 -21.24 3.95
C ALA A 551 -18.33 -21.13 4.52
N PRO A 552 -17.35 -20.58 3.77
CA PRO A 552 -15.98 -20.40 4.24
C PRO A 552 -15.93 -19.18 5.17
N VAL A 553 -16.46 -19.32 6.39
CA VAL A 553 -16.40 -18.28 7.42
C VAL A 553 -15.90 -18.91 8.72
N ALA A 554 -14.61 -19.23 8.75
CA ALA A 554 -13.94 -19.75 9.94
C ALA A 554 -13.62 -18.67 10.99
N GLY A 555 -13.60 -17.38 10.60
CA GLY A 555 -13.28 -16.26 11.50
C GLY A 555 -14.33 -16.00 12.60
N VAL A 556 -15.62 -16.14 12.27
CA VAL A 556 -16.71 -15.89 13.22
C VAL A 556 -16.78 -17.02 14.28
N ARG A 557 -16.52 -18.27 13.90
CA ARG A 557 -16.57 -19.42 14.81
C ARG A 557 -15.51 -19.37 15.92
N CYS A 558 -14.34 -18.75 15.69
CA CYS A 558 -13.32 -18.60 16.73
C CYS A 558 -13.69 -17.52 17.77
N ALA A 559 -14.31 -16.41 17.35
CA ALA A 559 -14.84 -15.42 18.29
C ALA A 559 -15.96 -16.01 19.17
N PHE A 560 -16.80 -16.88 18.61
CA PHE A 560 -17.86 -17.57 19.36
C PHE A 560 -17.35 -18.67 20.32
N ARG A 561 -16.22 -19.33 20.03
CA ARG A 561 -15.63 -20.32 20.95
C ARG A 561 -15.01 -19.69 22.20
N ALA A 562 -14.53 -18.45 22.12
CA ALA A 562 -14.05 -17.71 23.29
C ALA A 562 -15.19 -17.29 24.25
N VAL A 563 -16.44 -17.26 23.78
CA VAL A 563 -17.64 -16.92 24.58
C VAL A 563 -18.18 -18.14 25.35
N GLY A 564 -17.71 -19.35 25.01
CA GLY A 564 -18.08 -20.59 25.70
C GLY A 564 -17.08 -21.05 26.77
N ALA A 565 -16.08 -20.23 27.14
CA ALA A 565 -15.08 -20.52 28.16
C ALA A 565 -15.21 -19.55 29.35
#